data_AF-A0A0B7K0E0-F1
#
_entry.id   AF-A0A0B7K0E0-F1
#
_cell.length_a   1.000
_cell.length_b   1.000
_cell.length_c   1.000
_cell.angle_alpha   90.00
_cell.angle_beta   90.00
_cell.angle_gamma   90.00
#
_symmetry.space_group_name_H-M   'P 1'
#
loop_
_entity.id
_entity.type
_entity.pdbx_description
1 polymer ?
#
loop_
_entity_poly.entity_id
_entity_poly.type
_entity_poly.pdbx_seq_one_letter_code
_entity_poly.pdbx_strand_id
1 'polypeptide(L)'
;MCADKLRNQQELERLQAKYVGTGHPDTTSWEWRTNIQRDTYSSIAGHRPLLSYIALAENEPVAKVRAQMIRRPFSGLQSPFDLEFERFHLADWYAAIRK
;
A
#
# COMPACT_ATOMS: atom_id res chain seq x y z
N MET A 1 -26.55 28.11 4.77
CA MET A 1 -25.22 27.76 4.26
C MET A 1 -24.54 26.58 5.00
N CYS A 2 -24.96 26.19 6.22
CA CYS A 2 -24.35 25.04 6.94
C CYS A 2 -24.88 23.66 6.47
N ALA A 3 -26.13 23.60 5.99
CA ALA A 3 -26.76 22.35 5.57
C ALA A 3 -26.11 21.70 4.32
N ASP A 4 -25.71 22.50 3.32
CA ASP A 4 -25.07 21.97 2.11
C ASP A 4 -23.67 21.39 2.37
N LYS A 5 -22.93 21.98 3.32
CA LYS A 5 -21.61 21.45 3.72
C LYS A 5 -21.75 20.08 4.40
N LEU A 6 -22.76 19.92 5.26
CA LEU A 6 -23.02 18.65 5.93
C LEU A 6 -23.46 17.56 4.93
N ARG A 7 -24.32 17.91 3.96
CA ARG A 7 -24.71 16.98 2.89
C ARG A 7 -23.50 16.51 2.07
N ASN A 8 -22.61 17.43 1.71
CA ASN A 8 -21.42 17.09 0.93
C ASN A 8 -20.46 16.19 1.72
N GLN A 9 -20.31 16.42 3.03
CA GLN A 9 -19.49 15.58 3.90
C GLN A 9 -20.05 14.15 4.00
N GLN A 10 -21.36 14.01 4.18
CA GLN A 10 -22.02 12.69 4.22
C GLN A 10 -21.88 11.94 2.90
N GLU A 11 -22.01 12.63 1.76
CA GLU A 11 -21.77 12.02 0.46
C GLU A 11 -20.31 11.58 0.27
N LEU A 12 -19.35 12.37 0.77
CA LEU A 12 -17.94 12.01 0.72
C LEU A 12 -17.66 10.75 1.54
N GLU A 13 -18.16 10.68 2.78
CA GLU A 13 -18.01 9.51 3.66
C GLU A 13 -18.66 8.26 3.05
N ARG A 14 -19.84 8.42 2.44
CA ARG A 14 -20.53 7.34 1.72
C ARG A 14 -19.69 6.82 0.54
N LEU A 15 -19.04 7.71 -0.21
CA LEU A 15 -18.16 7.32 -1.33
C LEU A 15 -16.87 6.65 -0.83
N GLN A 16 -16.28 7.16 0.25
CA GLN A 16 -15.08 6.58 0.88
C GLN A 16 -15.36 5.16 1.43
N ALA A 17 -16.56 4.92 1.97
CA ALA A 17 -16.97 3.58 2.40
C ALA A 17 -17.13 2.60 1.22
N LYS A 18 -17.46 3.10 0.02
CA LYS A 18 -17.63 2.28 -1.18
C LYS A 18 -16.30 1.99 -1.87
N TYR A 19 -15.42 2.99 -1.96
CA TYR A 19 -14.15 2.90 -2.68
C TYR A 19 -13.00 2.87 -1.68
N VAL A 20 -12.63 1.65 -1.29
CA VAL A 20 -11.48 1.41 -0.41
C VAL A 20 -10.22 2.00 -1.03
N GLY A 21 -9.42 2.70 -0.23
CA GLY A 21 -8.21 3.40 -0.67
C GLY A 21 -8.41 4.88 -1.01
N THR A 22 -9.65 5.39 -0.94
CA THR A 22 -9.91 6.84 -1.07
C THR A 22 -9.33 7.58 0.14
N GLY A 23 -8.36 8.46 -0.11
CA GLY A 23 -7.68 9.22 0.94
C GLY A 23 -8.50 10.37 1.53
N HIS A 24 -7.99 10.91 2.63
CA HIS A 24 -8.43 12.13 3.32
C HIS A 24 -7.18 12.97 3.65
N PRO A 25 -7.26 14.29 3.90
CA PRO A 25 -6.10 15.10 4.32
C PRO A 25 -5.32 14.54 5.51
N ASP A 26 -5.98 13.79 6.40
CA ASP A 26 -5.34 13.15 7.56
C ASP A 26 -4.84 11.72 7.28
N THR A 27 -4.84 11.25 6.01
CA THR A 27 -4.30 9.94 5.66
C THR A 27 -2.81 9.88 5.95
N THR A 28 -2.42 8.93 6.78
CA THR A 28 -1.02 8.73 7.14
C THR A 28 -0.22 8.18 5.96
N SER A 29 1.08 8.45 5.95
CA SER A 29 1.99 7.91 4.92
C SER A 29 1.99 6.37 4.91
N TRP A 30 1.77 5.74 6.07
CA TRP A 30 1.64 4.30 6.20
C TRP A 30 0.36 3.78 5.52
N GLU A 31 -0.81 4.35 5.86
CA GLU A 31 -2.09 3.94 5.25
C GLU A 31 -2.06 4.08 3.73
N TRP A 32 -1.50 5.18 3.22
CA TRP A 32 -1.31 5.39 1.79
C TRP A 32 -0.46 4.28 1.16
N ARG A 33 0.74 4.02 1.71
CA ARG A 33 1.65 2.99 1.19
C ARG A 33 1.02 1.59 1.25
N THR A 34 0.30 1.27 2.32
CA THR A 34 -0.41 0.00 2.45
C THR A 34 -1.49 -0.15 1.37
N ASN A 35 -2.24 0.91 1.06
CA ASN A 35 -3.23 0.88 -0.03
C ASN A 35 -2.55 0.63 -1.39
N ILE A 36 -1.47 1.35 -1.70
CA ILE A 36 -0.70 1.14 -2.94
C ILE A 36 -0.18 -0.29 -3.06
N GLN A 37 0.34 -0.86 -1.97
CA GLN A 37 0.85 -2.22 -1.95
C GLN A 37 -0.26 -3.25 -2.20
N ARG A 38 -1.43 -3.07 -1.59
CA ARG A 38 -2.61 -3.92 -1.82
C ARG A 38 -3.05 -3.88 -3.28
N ASP A 39 -3.11 -2.69 -3.87
CA ASP A 39 -3.50 -2.50 -5.27
C ASP A 39 -2.51 -3.16 -6.23
N THR A 40 -1.22 -3.08 -5.91
CA THR A 40 -0.16 -3.73 -6.68
C THR A 40 -0.32 -5.25 -6.66
N TYR A 41 -0.50 -5.85 -5.48
CA TYR A 41 -0.69 -7.30 -5.37
C TYR A 41 -1.99 -7.79 -6.02
N SER A 42 -3.07 -7.00 -5.89
CA SER A 42 -4.34 -7.29 -6.56
C SER A 42 -4.17 -7.29 -8.09
N SER A 43 -3.45 -6.30 -8.63
CA SER A 43 -3.17 -6.20 -10.07
C SER A 43 -2.32 -7.37 -10.57
N ILE A 44 -1.28 -7.76 -9.81
CA ILE A 44 -0.47 -8.95 -10.09
C ILE A 44 -1.33 -10.22 -10.12
N ALA A 45 -2.17 -10.43 -9.10
CA ALA A 45 -3.02 -11.62 -9.01
C ALA A 45 -4.11 -11.67 -10.10
N GLY A 46 -4.61 -10.51 -10.53
CA GLY A 46 -5.66 -10.38 -11.54
C GLY A 46 -5.14 -10.49 -12.98
N HIS A 47 -3.90 -10.09 -13.26
CA HIS A 47 -3.34 -10.07 -14.60
C HIS A 47 -2.45 -11.28 -14.87
N ARG A 48 -2.98 -12.24 -15.64
CA ARG A 48 -2.28 -13.47 -16.05
C ARG A 48 -0.84 -13.27 -16.56
N PRO A 49 -0.53 -12.32 -17.48
CA PRO A 49 0.84 -12.16 -17.95
C PRO A 49 1.80 -11.71 -16.85
N LEU A 50 1.35 -10.81 -15.97
CA LEU A 50 2.16 -10.30 -14.87
C LEU A 50 2.39 -11.39 -13.80
N LEU A 51 1.35 -12.16 -13.49
CA LEU A 51 1.45 -13.30 -12.59
C LEU A 51 2.41 -14.36 -13.13
N SER A 52 2.32 -14.70 -14.42
CA SER A 52 3.20 -15.67 -15.08
C SER A 52 4.65 -15.19 -15.12
N TYR A 53 4.87 -13.90 -15.33
CA TYR A 53 6.22 -13.30 -15.29
C TYR A 53 6.88 -13.51 -13.92
N ILE A 54 6.15 -13.21 -12.84
CA ILE A 54 6.68 -13.37 -11.47
C ILE A 54 6.85 -14.86 -11.12
N ALA A 55 5.89 -15.71 -11.49
CA ALA A 55 5.99 -17.15 -11.24
C ALA A 55 7.19 -17.79 -11.95
N LEU A 56 7.52 -17.33 -13.15
CA LEU A 56 8.71 -17.75 -13.87
C LEU A 56 10.00 -17.28 -13.17
N ALA A 57 10.03 -16.03 -12.70
CA ALA A 57 11.19 -15.46 -12.00
C ALA A 57 11.45 -16.16 -10.64
N GLU A 58 10.39 -16.51 -9.90
CA GLU A 58 10.49 -17.21 -8.62
C GLU A 58 10.63 -18.73 -8.76
N ASN A 59 10.48 -19.28 -9.97
CA ASN A 59 10.48 -20.72 -10.25
C ASN A 59 9.46 -21.50 -9.39
N GLU A 60 8.27 -20.94 -9.20
CA GLU A 60 7.20 -21.50 -8.39
C GLU A 60 5.91 -21.66 -9.21
N PRO A 61 5.01 -22.61 -8.86
CA PRO A 61 3.79 -22.79 -9.62
C PRO A 61 2.89 -21.56 -9.49
N VAL A 62 2.28 -21.16 -10.61
CA VAL A 62 1.40 -19.97 -10.73
C VAL A 62 0.32 -19.92 -9.65
N ALA A 63 -0.24 -21.07 -9.27
CA ALA A 63 -1.26 -21.15 -8.22
C ALA A 63 -0.73 -20.77 -6.83
N LYS A 64 0.52 -21.16 -6.52
CA LYS A 64 1.19 -20.83 -5.24
C LYS A 64 1.53 -19.35 -5.19
N VAL A 65 2.09 -18.79 -6.26
CA VAL A 65 2.40 -17.36 -6.36
C VAL A 65 1.13 -16.53 -6.25
N ARG A 66 0.04 -16.91 -6.94
CA ARG A 66 -1.25 -16.23 -6.79
C ARG A 66 -1.78 -16.27 -5.36
N ALA A 67 -1.69 -17.43 -4.69
CA ALA A 67 -2.10 -17.56 -3.31
C ALA A 67 -1.22 -16.70 -2.37
N GLN A 68 0.09 -16.58 -2.65
CA GLN A 68 0.98 -15.69 -1.91
C GLN A 68 0.60 -14.22 -2.11
N MET A 69 0.32 -13.77 -3.34
CA MET A 69 -0.09 -12.38 -3.60
C MET A 69 -1.41 -12.01 -2.90
N ILE A 70 -2.34 -12.97 -2.79
CA ILE A 70 -3.61 -12.77 -2.06
C ILE A 70 -3.41 -12.80 -0.53
N ARG A 71 -2.47 -13.62 -0.02
CA ARG A 71 -2.22 -13.79 1.43
C ARG A 71 -1.23 -12.78 2.00
N ARG A 72 -0.41 -12.12 1.17
CA ARG A 72 0.61 -11.15 1.59
C ARG A 72 0.17 -9.67 1.77
N PRO A 73 -1.09 -9.23 1.66
CA PRO A 73 -1.41 -7.80 1.71
C PRO A 73 -1.31 -7.12 3.10
N PHE A 74 -1.00 -7.86 4.18
CA PHE A 74 -1.05 -7.32 5.54
C PHE A 74 0.30 -7.15 6.25
N SER A 75 1.34 -7.91 5.87
CA SER A 75 2.54 -8.08 6.72
C SER A 75 3.78 -7.31 6.26
N GLY A 76 3.74 -6.62 5.12
CA GLY A 76 4.95 -6.17 4.41
C GLY A 76 5.42 -4.76 4.71
N LEU A 77 4.52 -3.87 5.14
CA LEU A 77 4.90 -2.54 5.62
C LEU A 77 4.90 -2.59 7.15
N GLN A 78 6.06 -2.96 7.68
CA GLN A 78 6.71 -2.36 8.84
C GLN A 78 5.84 -1.34 9.59
N SER A 79 5.65 -1.58 10.89
CA SER A 79 4.75 -0.78 11.71
C SER A 79 5.20 0.70 11.70
N PRO A 80 4.35 1.65 12.10
CA PRO A 80 4.74 3.07 12.19
C PRO A 80 6.07 3.32 12.92
N PHE A 81 6.52 2.43 13.80
CA PHE A 81 7.83 2.47 14.47
C PHE A 81 9.04 2.35 13.53
N ASP A 82 8.91 1.67 12.39
CA ASP A 82 10.05 1.32 11.54
C ASP A 82 10.41 2.45 10.54
N LEU A 83 9.52 3.42 10.32
CA LEU A 83 9.80 4.59 9.47
C LEU A 83 10.74 5.61 10.15
N GLU A 84 10.77 5.65 11.48
CA GLU A 84 11.81 6.38 12.21
C GLU A 84 13.18 5.69 12.07
N PHE A 85 13.20 4.37 12.01
CA PHE A 85 14.42 3.56 11.89
C PHE A 85 15.12 3.77 10.53
N GLU A 86 14.39 3.77 9.40
CA GLU A 86 14.98 4.08 8.09
C GLU A 86 15.50 5.52 8.01
N ARG A 87 14.81 6.48 8.65
CA ARG A 87 15.21 7.88 8.67
C ARG A 87 16.49 8.10 9.48
N PHE A 88 16.69 7.32 10.55
CA PHE A 88 17.94 7.28 11.31
C PHE A 88 19.09 6.71 10.45
N HIS A 89 18.88 5.58 9.77
CA HIS A 89 19.92 4.93 8.99
C HIS A 89 20.35 5.72 7.74
N LEU A 90 19.41 6.41 7.06
CA LEU A 90 19.73 7.29 5.94
C LEU A 90 20.52 8.53 6.40
N ALA A 91 20.24 9.05 7.59
CA ALA A 91 21.03 10.13 8.19
C ALA A 91 22.45 9.67 8.55
N ASP A 92 22.59 8.46 9.09
CA ASP A 92 23.88 7.84 9.38
C ASP A 92 24.70 7.56 8.11
N TRP A 93 24.07 7.08 7.04
CA TRP A 93 24.72 6.82 5.75
C TRP A 93 25.16 8.13 5.07
N TYR A 94 24.33 9.18 5.10
CA TYR A 94 24.73 10.51 4.62
C TYR A 94 25.87 11.13 5.44
N ALA A 95 25.88 10.89 6.75
CA ALA A 95 26.97 11.34 7.62
C ALA A 95 28.27 10.56 7.38
N ALA A 96 28.18 9.27 7.04
CA ALA A 96 29.32 8.41 6.75
C ALA A 96 30.01 8.74 5.40
N ILE A 97 29.25 9.20 4.40
CA ILE A 97 29.79 9.57 3.07
C ILE A 97 30.44 10.95 3.08
N ARG A 98 30.09 11.81 4.03
CA ARG A 98 30.62 13.18 4.15
C ARG A 98 31.90 13.26 5.01
N LYS A 99 32.59 12.14 5.24
CA LYS A 99 33.92 12.08 5.87
C LYS A 99 34.96 11.51 4.94
#